data_AF-A0A6P6NX13-F1
#
_entry.id   AF-A0A6P6NX13-F1
#
_cell.length_a   1.000
_cell.length_b   1.000
_cell.length_c   1.000
_cell.angle_alpha   90.00
_cell.angle_beta   90.00
_cell.angle_gamma   90.00
#
_symmetry.space_group_name_H-M   'P 1'
#
loop_
_entity.id
_entity.type
_entity.pdbx_description
1 polymer ?
#
loop_
_entity_poly.entity_id
_entity_poly.type
_entity_poly.pdbx_seq_one_letter_code
_entity_poly.pdbx_strand_id
1 'polypeptide(L)'
;MHALYWIDYGSAVSLAQKPSFWLLGNSQQSEQVRVDVEGNTASMPKKAGKKGGGKLVGMTEEEKLLYMQQKAQAEDETAKRKEDMLTHFLKDKLQKEERNSVLNLHKLRQLWRSVLTQTKTAELRNDMSVLSQNFERVLDYKDNIIKSLVVDLSEREQQSELARSSHLQNLDYLLEIHRSRLAELQLNFTTNLEELGSEYNTEREQIVSEHQQESMYLEKVMFSMEKHYADLDNEARRDYESTRNQIKKQNKEDKQSVKDQMEGVVEKLWRELQQVLHHYNETTKDRFIATESLQIKDGQSAKEIDTHKKHIQKLQESIFALRCQLSSSQSGVTAQQLHSGREELAQKVQHFRVHLAEGQAIRRKQLTKLTIQSSDATKKLQEIVAMGERLIRLSEMCSKMETEYEKVLPFYTSSLSEEELKKERANAMEPPTEKLAQLTLDYLPLEKFWQRYNKVQLEHLCLKREKTLLLQENERLRLYLKQYLDEVSVSDESFRQQKLLVVLSPSLQDTAATERRDQKRYVVQEAANIVHKQF
;
A
#
# COMPACT_ATOMS: atom_id res chain seq x y z
N MET A 1 -14.92 20.25 72.59
CA MET A 1 -16.00 19.22 72.61
C MET A 1 -15.29 17.90 72.91
N HIS A 2 -15.56 17.28 74.06
CA HIS A 2 -16.53 16.19 74.25
C HIS A 2 -16.22 14.97 73.33
N ALA A 3 -15.84 13.78 73.82
CA ALA A 3 -16.47 12.86 74.81
C ALA A 3 -17.62 12.03 74.19
N LEU A 4 -17.86 10.74 74.50
CA LEU A 4 -17.25 9.79 75.47
C LEU A 4 -17.64 8.32 75.11
N TYR A 5 -17.44 7.38 76.08
CA TYR A 5 -17.80 5.92 76.14
C TYR A 5 -16.66 4.93 75.73
N TRP A 6 -16.18 3.94 76.53
CA TRP A 6 -16.70 3.06 77.64
C TRP A 6 -17.71 1.98 77.17
N ILE A 7 -17.68 0.69 77.60
CA ILE A 7 -17.36 0.06 78.91
C ILE A 7 -16.64 -1.32 78.79
N ASP A 8 -16.19 -1.83 79.95
CA ASP A 8 -15.53 -3.10 80.37
C ASP A 8 -16.23 -4.43 79.94
N TYR A 9 -15.76 -5.67 80.20
CA TYR A 9 -14.90 -6.34 81.25
C TYR A 9 -14.04 -7.47 80.60
N GLY A 10 -13.13 -8.26 81.21
CA GLY A 10 -12.66 -8.55 82.59
C GLY A 10 -12.33 -10.08 82.71
N SER A 11 -11.76 -10.70 83.77
CA SER A 11 -10.85 -10.34 84.87
C SER A 11 -10.55 -11.61 85.72
N ALA A 12 -9.28 -12.06 85.84
CA ALA A 12 -8.74 -13.00 86.86
C ALA A 12 -7.19 -13.13 86.72
N VAL A 13 -6.25 -13.04 87.69
CA VAL A 13 -6.19 -12.87 89.17
C VAL A 13 -5.98 -14.15 90.03
N SER A 14 -4.73 -14.63 90.16
CA SER A 14 -4.17 -15.41 91.30
C SER A 14 -2.67 -15.76 91.08
N LEU A 15 -1.71 -15.79 92.03
CA LEU A 15 -1.46 -15.00 93.26
C LEU A 15 -0.01 -15.28 93.76
N ALA A 16 0.73 -14.26 94.26
CA ALA A 16 2.06 -14.34 94.92
C ALA A 16 3.26 -14.86 94.05
N GLN A 17 4.56 -14.70 94.39
CA GLN A 17 5.24 -14.04 95.53
C GLN A 17 6.61 -13.43 95.09
N LYS A 18 7.26 -12.62 95.94
CA LYS A 18 8.56 -11.92 95.74
C LYS A 18 9.43 -12.07 97.02
N PRO A 19 10.73 -11.68 97.06
CA PRO A 19 11.79 -11.74 96.04
C PRO A 19 13.16 -12.20 96.63
N SER A 20 14.20 -12.36 95.80
CA SER A 20 15.62 -12.33 96.25
C SER A 20 16.58 -11.92 95.11
N PHE A 21 17.82 -11.54 95.44
CA PHE A 21 18.71 -10.76 94.56
C PHE A 21 20.15 -11.32 94.56
N TRP A 22 20.72 -11.52 93.35
CA TRP A 22 22.14 -11.69 93.01
C TRP A 22 23.05 -12.66 93.81
N LEU A 23 23.26 -13.85 93.23
CA LEU A 23 24.53 -14.32 92.59
C LEU A 23 25.80 -13.44 92.79
N LEU A 24 27.04 -13.95 92.87
CA LEU A 24 27.61 -15.31 93.05
C LEU A 24 29.15 -15.15 93.23
N GLY A 25 29.85 -16.15 93.78
CA GLY A 25 31.25 -16.45 93.40
C GLY A 25 32.34 -16.21 94.45
N ASN A 26 32.94 -17.31 94.93
CA ASN A 26 34.25 -17.31 95.59
C ASN A 26 35.38 -17.43 94.56
N SER A 27 36.55 -16.84 94.83
CA SER A 27 37.85 -17.48 94.53
C SER A 27 38.99 -16.81 95.30
N GLN A 28 39.88 -17.63 95.91
CA GLN A 28 41.35 -17.41 96.08
C GLN A 28 41.86 -16.11 96.79
N GLN A 29 43.02 -16.04 97.44
CA GLN A 29 43.96 -17.07 97.95
C GLN A 29 44.73 -16.50 99.18
N SER A 30 45.65 -17.29 99.73
CA SER A 30 46.62 -16.93 100.78
C SER A 30 47.66 -15.88 100.37
N GLU A 31 48.20 -15.11 101.33
CA GLU A 31 49.63 -15.16 101.74
C GLU A 31 49.87 -14.36 103.06
N GLN A 32 51.12 -14.22 103.53
CA GLN A 32 51.55 -13.69 104.84
C GLN A 32 52.54 -12.52 104.72
N VAL A 33 52.51 -11.56 105.65
CA VAL A 33 53.62 -10.74 106.25
C VAL A 33 52.97 -10.03 107.47
N ARG A 34 53.39 -10.04 108.76
CA ARG A 34 54.68 -10.15 109.53
C ARG A 34 55.30 -8.77 109.87
N VAL A 35 55.79 -8.62 111.12
CA VAL A 35 56.61 -7.51 111.68
C VAL A 35 55.84 -6.23 112.04
N ASP A 36 56.03 -5.54 113.18
CA ASP A 36 56.45 -5.86 114.58
C ASP A 36 56.24 -4.58 115.47
N VAL A 37 56.42 -4.67 116.81
CA VAL A 37 56.93 -3.58 117.73
C VAL A 37 56.08 -2.29 117.89
N GLU A 38 55.88 -1.62 119.03
CA GLU A 38 56.11 -1.73 120.50
C GLU A 38 55.08 -0.77 121.19
N GLY A 39 54.82 -0.72 122.51
CA GLY A 39 55.30 -1.48 123.67
C GLY A 39 55.04 -0.69 124.98
N ASN A 40 54.95 -1.38 126.15
CA ASN A 40 55.03 -0.83 127.54
C ASN A 40 53.94 0.16 128.03
N THR A 41 53.62 0.39 129.32
CA THR A 41 53.89 -0.19 130.69
C THR A 41 52.87 0.45 131.67
N ALA A 42 52.58 0.04 132.92
CA ALA A 42 52.75 -1.19 133.73
C ALA A 42 51.94 -1.09 135.07
N SER A 43 51.74 -2.22 135.78
CA SER A 43 51.40 -2.38 137.24
C SER A 43 50.14 -1.71 137.84
N MET A 44 49.26 -2.32 138.68
CA MET A 44 49.37 -3.22 139.88
C MET A 44 49.92 -2.53 141.15
N PRO A 45 49.59 -2.93 142.43
CA PRO A 45 48.99 -4.21 142.89
C PRO A 45 47.97 -4.22 144.11
N LYS A 46 47.19 -5.31 144.21
CA LYS A 46 46.83 -6.20 145.38
C LYS A 46 46.63 -5.71 146.86
N LYS A 47 45.48 -6.14 147.46
CA LYS A 47 45.21 -6.77 148.80
C LYS A 47 45.68 -6.14 150.16
N ALA A 48 44.78 -6.10 151.19
CA ALA A 48 44.75 -7.00 152.39
C ALA A 48 43.99 -6.48 153.66
N GLY A 49 43.44 -7.38 154.51
CA GLY A 49 43.07 -7.20 155.95
C GLY A 49 41.77 -6.42 156.30
N LYS A 50 40.84 -6.74 157.23
CA LYS A 50 40.58 -7.76 158.31
C LYS A 50 40.88 -7.38 159.79
N LYS A 51 39.85 -7.04 160.61
CA LYS A 51 39.54 -7.58 161.99
C LYS A 51 38.54 -6.72 162.82
N GLY A 52 37.86 -7.36 163.79
CA GLY A 52 37.26 -6.75 165.01
C GLY A 52 35.79 -6.31 164.89
N GLY A 53 34.87 -6.57 165.84
CA GLY A 53 34.88 -7.49 166.99
C GLY A 53 34.97 -6.82 168.39
N GLY A 54 33.90 -6.86 169.18
CA GLY A 54 33.81 -6.37 170.56
C GLY A 54 32.39 -6.53 171.15
N LYS A 55 32.26 -6.72 172.47
CA LYS A 55 31.00 -7.06 173.19
C LYS A 55 31.02 -6.45 174.61
N LEU A 56 29.87 -6.40 175.30
CA LEU A 56 29.67 -6.04 176.72
C LEU A 56 29.71 -4.52 177.02
N VAL A 57 29.11 -3.95 178.07
CA VAL A 57 28.03 -4.32 179.03
C VAL A 57 27.51 -3.02 179.69
N GLY A 58 26.27 -2.99 180.20
CA GLY A 58 25.86 -2.01 181.23
C GLY A 58 24.60 -1.18 180.94
N MET A 59 23.64 -1.33 181.86
CA MET A 59 22.43 -0.54 182.21
C MET A 59 21.56 0.19 181.16
N THR A 60 20.24 0.07 181.40
CA THR A 60 19.07 0.89 181.01
C THR A 60 18.87 1.32 179.54
N GLU A 61 17.61 1.39 179.13
CA GLU A 61 17.25 1.09 177.73
C GLU A 61 16.93 2.30 176.84
N GLU A 62 16.54 3.45 177.40
CA GLU A 62 15.95 4.55 176.60
C GLU A 62 16.98 5.46 175.91
N GLU A 63 18.10 5.79 176.56
CA GLU A 63 19.09 6.75 176.00
C GLU A 63 19.89 6.19 174.80
N LYS A 64 20.00 4.86 174.66
CA LYS A 64 20.77 4.22 173.57
C LYS A 64 20.13 4.37 172.19
N LEU A 65 18.82 4.59 172.10
CA LEU A 65 18.10 4.67 170.82
C LEU A 65 18.34 6.01 170.09
N LEU A 66 18.31 7.13 170.82
CA LEU A 66 18.45 8.48 170.22
C LEU A 66 19.82 8.72 169.59
N TYR A 67 20.91 8.26 170.22
CA TYR A 67 22.26 8.42 169.66
C TYR A 67 22.46 7.61 168.36
N MET A 68 21.88 6.40 168.30
CA MET A 68 21.88 5.60 167.07
C MET A 68 21.08 6.28 165.95
N GLN A 69 19.98 6.96 166.28
CA GLN A 69 19.14 7.67 165.32
C GLN A 69 19.82 8.90 164.72
N GLN A 70 20.46 9.75 165.53
CA GLN A 70 21.20 10.92 165.02
C GLN A 70 22.39 10.50 164.13
N LYS A 71 23.12 9.44 164.52
CA LYS A 71 24.24 8.95 163.71
C LYS A 71 23.77 8.46 162.34
N ALA A 72 22.67 7.71 162.28
CA ALA A 72 22.10 7.24 161.02
C ALA A 72 21.71 8.42 160.10
N GLN A 73 21.08 9.47 160.64
CA GLN A 73 20.70 10.65 159.84
C GLN A 73 21.89 11.39 159.23
N ALA A 74 23.01 11.53 159.97
CA ALA A 74 24.23 12.14 159.44
C ALA A 74 24.92 11.26 158.39
N GLU A 75 24.91 9.94 158.58
CA GLU A 75 25.44 8.99 157.59
C GLU A 75 24.58 9.01 156.30
N ASP A 76 23.24 9.02 156.42
CA ASP A 76 22.30 9.18 155.30
C ASP A 76 22.46 10.51 154.55
N GLU A 77 22.65 11.63 155.24
CA GLU A 77 22.90 12.92 154.59
C GLU A 77 24.22 12.92 153.79
N THR A 78 25.29 12.35 154.35
CA THR A 78 26.56 12.26 153.61
C THR A 78 26.54 11.18 152.54
N ALA A 79 25.66 10.18 152.63
CA ALA A 79 25.38 9.24 151.54
C ALA A 79 24.66 9.97 150.39
N LYS A 80 23.56 10.68 150.68
CA LYS A 80 22.81 11.50 149.70
C LYS A 80 23.71 12.51 148.99
N ARG A 81 24.53 13.28 149.70
CA ARG A 81 25.48 14.22 149.06
C ARG A 81 26.51 13.52 148.14
N LYS A 82 26.91 12.28 148.43
CA LYS A 82 27.78 11.48 147.53
C LYS A 82 27.01 10.92 146.34
N GLU A 83 25.76 10.51 146.53
CA GLU A 83 24.84 10.05 145.50
C GLU A 83 24.44 11.19 144.53
N ASP A 84 24.18 12.39 145.05
CA ASP A 84 23.95 13.61 144.28
C ASP A 84 25.17 13.98 143.43
N MET A 85 26.39 13.93 143.99
CA MET A 85 27.61 14.16 143.22
C MET A 85 27.87 13.04 142.19
N LEU A 86 27.57 11.79 142.51
CA LEU A 86 27.72 10.66 141.59
C LEU A 86 26.72 10.74 140.43
N THR A 87 25.45 11.04 140.71
CA THR A 87 24.41 11.22 139.70
C THR A 87 24.66 12.45 138.83
N HIS A 88 25.14 13.55 139.40
CA HIS A 88 25.61 14.70 138.60
C HIS A 88 26.80 14.31 137.72
N PHE A 89 27.83 13.63 138.24
CA PHE A 89 28.97 13.16 137.44
C PHE A 89 28.55 12.20 136.32
N LEU A 90 27.63 11.26 136.60
CA LEU A 90 27.08 10.35 135.60
C LEU A 90 26.25 11.07 134.54
N LYS A 91 25.42 12.04 134.93
CA LYS A 91 24.64 12.89 134.02
C LYS A 91 25.55 13.77 133.14
N ASP A 92 26.63 14.28 133.70
CA ASP A 92 27.62 15.08 132.99
C ASP A 92 28.47 14.22 132.03
N LYS A 93 28.77 12.96 132.42
CA LYS A 93 29.37 11.94 131.54
C LYS A 93 28.42 11.54 130.40
N LEU A 94 27.14 11.29 130.70
CA LEU A 94 26.10 10.99 129.71
C LEU A 94 25.99 12.14 128.70
N GLN A 95 25.84 13.38 129.15
CA GLN A 95 25.76 14.54 128.25
C GLN A 95 27.04 14.75 127.42
N LYS A 96 28.22 14.41 127.96
CA LYS A 96 29.47 14.42 127.19
C LYS A 96 29.51 13.29 126.16
N GLU A 97 28.98 12.11 126.47
CA GLU A 97 28.80 11.02 125.51
C GLU A 97 27.77 11.36 124.42
N GLU A 98 26.59 11.88 124.78
CA GLU A 98 25.54 12.32 123.85
C GLU A 98 26.07 13.38 122.86
N ARG A 99 26.78 14.39 123.36
CA ARG A 99 27.41 15.41 122.51
C ARG A 99 28.48 14.78 121.61
N ASN A 100 29.29 13.87 122.14
CA ASN A 100 30.31 13.15 121.36
C ASN A 100 29.70 12.20 120.32
N SER A 101 28.58 11.52 120.61
CA SER A 101 27.92 10.59 119.70
C SER A 101 27.20 11.33 118.58
N VAL A 102 26.57 12.47 118.87
CA VAL A 102 26.05 13.41 117.85
C VAL A 102 27.19 13.93 116.98
N LEU A 103 28.29 14.43 117.55
CA LEU A 103 29.45 14.91 116.77
C LEU A 103 30.09 13.79 115.94
N ASN A 104 30.21 12.58 116.48
CA ASN A 104 30.74 11.43 115.76
C ASN A 104 29.79 10.95 114.66
N LEU A 105 28.47 11.02 114.86
CA LEU A 105 27.47 10.77 113.82
C LEU A 105 27.54 11.83 112.70
N HIS A 106 27.77 13.10 113.02
CA HIS A 106 27.99 14.14 112.01
C HIS A 106 29.30 13.91 111.23
N LYS A 107 30.41 13.61 111.91
CA LYS A 107 31.69 13.23 111.26
C LYS A 107 31.51 12.00 110.36
N LEU A 108 30.88 10.94 110.86
CA LEU A 108 30.62 9.70 110.12
C LEU A 108 29.72 9.96 108.90
N ARG A 109 28.67 10.77 109.04
CA ARG A 109 27.83 11.21 107.91
C ARG A 109 28.60 12.06 106.90
N GLN A 110 29.54 12.90 107.33
CA GLN A 110 30.39 13.69 106.44
C GLN A 110 31.40 12.80 105.69
N LEU A 111 32.02 11.83 106.37
CA LEU A 111 32.90 10.84 105.76
C LEU A 111 32.14 9.97 104.75
N TRP A 112 30.97 9.42 105.10
CA TRP A 112 30.13 8.66 104.16
C TRP A 112 29.68 9.50 102.97
N ARG A 113 29.31 10.77 103.16
CA ARG A 113 29.01 11.68 102.04
C ARG A 113 30.23 11.87 101.13
N SER A 114 31.41 12.11 101.70
CA SER A 114 32.66 12.24 100.95
C SER A 114 32.94 10.97 100.13
N VAL A 115 32.89 9.80 100.76
CA VAL A 115 33.11 8.50 100.11
C VAL A 115 32.08 8.27 99.00
N LEU A 116 30.78 8.42 99.28
CA LEU A 116 29.71 8.17 98.29
C LEU A 116 29.73 9.17 97.13
N THR A 117 30.11 10.43 97.36
CA THR A 117 30.32 11.39 96.26
C THR A 117 31.58 11.08 95.45
N GLN A 118 32.65 10.59 96.10
CA GLN A 118 33.88 10.18 95.42
C GLN A 118 33.65 8.93 94.58
N THR A 119 32.99 7.89 95.10
CA THR A 119 32.63 6.69 94.33
C THR A 119 31.66 7.02 93.22
N LYS A 120 30.56 7.75 93.49
CA LYS A 120 29.59 8.02 92.42
C LYS A 120 30.11 8.96 91.34
N THR A 121 31.00 9.90 91.67
CA THR A 121 31.69 10.68 90.61
C THR A 121 32.79 9.88 89.91
N ALA A 122 33.35 8.82 90.49
CA ALA A 122 34.23 7.90 89.77
C ALA A 122 33.43 7.02 88.80
N GLU A 123 32.32 6.41 89.25
CA GLU A 123 31.36 5.68 88.41
C GLU A 123 30.91 6.54 87.23
N LEU A 124 30.39 7.75 87.47
CA LEU A 124 29.88 8.62 86.39
C LEU A 124 30.96 9.08 85.40
N ARG A 125 32.24 9.17 85.82
CA ARG A 125 33.37 9.42 84.90
C ARG A 125 33.66 8.19 84.04
N ASN A 126 33.58 6.99 84.62
CA ASN A 126 33.75 5.74 83.88
C ASN A 126 32.59 5.54 82.88
N ASP A 127 31.34 5.74 83.32
CA ASP A 127 30.14 5.68 82.48
C ASP A 127 30.25 6.66 81.29
N MET A 128 30.66 7.91 81.56
CA MET A 128 30.88 8.93 80.53
C MET A 128 32.02 8.55 79.56
N SER A 129 33.12 7.97 80.06
CA SER A 129 34.24 7.51 79.24
C SER A 129 33.82 6.36 78.30
N VAL A 130 33.09 5.37 78.82
CA VAL A 130 32.53 4.27 78.02
C VAL A 130 31.52 4.76 77.00
N LEU A 131 30.68 5.75 77.36
CA LEU A 131 29.77 6.39 76.40
C LEU A 131 30.53 7.14 75.29
N SER A 132 31.58 7.91 75.63
CA SER A 132 32.42 8.61 74.64
C SER A 132 33.02 7.63 73.64
N GLN A 133 33.69 6.57 74.12
CA GLN A 133 34.29 5.53 73.28
C GLN A 133 33.25 4.81 72.40
N ASN A 134 32.03 4.59 72.91
CA ASN A 134 30.95 4.01 72.12
C ASN A 134 30.44 4.98 71.04
N PHE A 135 30.33 6.28 71.33
CA PHE A 135 29.96 7.28 70.34
C PHE A 135 31.04 7.46 69.27
N GLU A 136 32.31 7.57 69.67
CA GLU A 136 33.48 7.62 68.77
C GLU A 136 33.46 6.45 67.77
N ARG A 137 33.33 5.20 68.27
CA ARG A 137 33.27 4.00 67.41
C ARG A 137 32.05 3.95 66.49
N VAL A 138 30.91 4.52 66.91
CA VAL A 138 29.70 4.63 66.06
C VAL A 138 29.84 5.73 65.02
N LEU A 139 30.54 6.82 65.34
CA LEU A 139 30.90 7.88 64.39
C LEU A 139 31.89 7.35 63.35
N ASP A 140 33.00 6.72 63.76
CA ASP A 140 33.97 6.08 62.85
C ASP A 140 33.29 5.10 61.87
N TYR A 141 32.39 4.25 62.38
CA TYR A 141 31.65 3.30 61.56
C TYR A 141 30.71 4.01 60.56
N LYS A 142 30.00 5.06 60.98
CA LYS A 142 29.13 5.86 60.10
C LYS A 142 29.93 6.64 59.06
N ASP A 143 31.03 7.27 59.46
CA ASP A 143 31.91 8.02 58.57
C ASP A 143 32.56 7.12 57.53
N ASN A 144 32.91 5.88 57.89
CA ASN A 144 33.43 4.91 56.93
C ASN A 144 32.35 4.43 55.94
N ILE A 145 31.10 4.27 56.37
CA ILE A 145 29.96 4.04 55.46
C ILE A 145 29.70 5.25 54.56
N ILE A 146 29.78 6.47 55.08
CA ILE A 146 29.60 7.70 54.30
C ILE A 146 30.72 7.81 53.24
N LYS A 147 31.98 7.54 53.61
CA LYS A 147 33.11 7.51 52.68
C LYS A 147 32.92 6.45 51.58
N SER A 148 32.51 5.22 51.93
CA SER A 148 32.25 4.19 50.91
C SER A 148 31.08 4.58 50.01
N LEU A 149 29.98 5.10 50.56
CA LEU A 149 28.82 5.55 49.76
C LEU A 149 29.17 6.73 48.83
N VAL A 150 30.08 7.62 49.21
CA VAL A 150 30.57 8.70 48.32
C VAL A 150 31.40 8.14 47.16
N VAL A 151 32.26 7.13 47.41
CA VAL A 151 32.99 6.43 46.34
C VAL A 151 32.00 5.72 45.40
N ASP A 152 31.09 4.90 45.96
CA ASP A 152 29.99 4.21 45.29
C ASP A 152 29.12 5.11 44.40
N LEU A 153 28.90 6.37 44.81
CA LEU A 153 28.18 7.36 44.03
C LEU A 153 29.05 7.88 42.87
N SER A 154 30.31 8.23 43.13
CA SER A 154 31.23 8.71 42.09
C SER A 154 31.53 7.65 41.02
N GLU A 155 31.63 6.37 41.39
CA GLU A 155 31.79 5.27 40.43
C GLU A 155 30.55 5.08 39.56
N ARG A 156 29.33 5.17 40.13
CA ARG A 156 28.09 5.09 39.36
C ARG A 156 27.88 6.31 38.45
N GLU A 157 28.31 7.50 38.88
CA GLU A 157 28.29 8.70 38.05
C GLU A 157 29.21 8.54 36.84
N GLN A 158 30.48 8.14 37.06
CA GLN A 158 31.42 7.85 35.97
C GLN A 158 30.91 6.75 35.01
N GLN A 159 30.33 5.67 35.55
CA GLN A 159 29.72 4.61 34.71
C GLN A 159 28.54 5.14 33.89
N SER A 160 27.72 6.03 34.45
CA SER A 160 26.61 6.68 33.74
C SER A 160 27.12 7.61 32.63
N GLU A 161 28.16 8.40 32.90
CA GLU A 161 28.80 9.26 31.90
C GLU A 161 29.43 8.48 30.75
N LEU A 162 30.14 7.39 31.05
CA LEU A 162 30.75 6.51 30.04
C LEU A 162 29.68 5.82 29.19
N ALA A 163 28.60 5.31 29.81
CA ALA A 163 27.47 4.72 29.09
C ALA A 163 26.76 5.75 28.19
N ARG A 164 26.53 6.97 28.70
CA ARG A 164 25.98 8.10 27.95
C ARG A 164 26.86 8.49 26.76
N SER A 165 28.17 8.58 26.97
CA SER A 165 29.15 8.93 25.94
C SER A 165 29.22 7.87 24.82
N SER A 166 29.29 6.58 25.20
CA SER A 166 29.26 5.47 24.24
C SER A 166 27.95 5.41 23.45
N HIS A 167 26.80 5.64 24.11
CA HIS A 167 25.50 5.70 23.44
C HIS A 167 25.42 6.86 22.43
N LEU A 168 25.93 8.04 22.78
CA LEU A 168 25.99 9.18 21.86
C LEU A 168 26.89 8.88 20.65
N GLN A 169 28.09 8.32 20.87
CA GLN A 169 28.99 7.91 19.78
C GLN A 169 28.35 6.87 18.84
N ASN A 170 27.58 5.92 19.39
CA ASN A 170 26.83 4.94 18.59
C ASN A 170 25.70 5.59 17.79
N LEU A 171 25.03 6.62 18.33
CA LEU A 171 24.04 7.42 17.58
C LEU A 171 24.69 8.25 16.48
N ASP A 172 25.84 8.88 16.74
CA ASP A 172 26.56 9.68 15.74
C ASP A 172 27.03 8.81 14.56
N TYR A 173 27.55 7.60 14.83
CA TYR A 173 27.91 6.63 13.81
C TYR A 173 26.68 6.14 13.01
N LEU A 174 25.55 5.89 13.67
CA LEU A 174 24.29 5.53 13.00
C LEU A 174 23.76 6.68 12.13
N LEU A 175 23.88 7.93 12.60
CA LEU A 175 23.54 9.13 11.82
C LEU A 175 24.48 9.33 10.62
N GLU A 176 25.76 8.98 10.74
CA GLU A 176 26.71 9.01 9.62
C GLU A 176 26.35 7.98 8.55
N ILE A 177 26.03 6.74 8.92
CA ILE A 177 25.52 5.70 8.00
C ILE A 177 24.21 6.15 7.34
N HIS A 178 23.29 6.79 8.07
CA HIS A 178 22.07 7.32 7.48
C HIS A 178 22.33 8.49 6.53
N ARG A 179 23.32 9.35 6.81
CA ARG A 179 23.74 10.43 5.92
C ARG A 179 24.39 9.92 4.64
N SER A 180 25.30 8.95 4.72
CA SER A 180 25.92 8.36 3.52
C SER A 180 24.88 7.67 2.64
N ARG A 181 24.02 6.84 3.23
CA ARG A 181 22.92 6.18 2.50
C ARG A 181 21.94 7.17 1.86
N LEU A 182 21.64 8.28 2.52
CA LEU A 182 20.80 9.34 1.94
C LEU A 182 21.52 10.08 0.80
N ALA A 183 22.82 10.33 0.91
CA ALA A 183 23.62 10.95 -0.15
C ALA A 183 23.76 10.02 -1.37
N GLU A 184 24.02 8.73 -1.17
CA GLU A 184 24.02 7.70 -2.23
C GLU A 184 22.65 7.61 -2.92
N LEU A 185 21.56 7.56 -2.14
CA LEU A 185 20.20 7.50 -2.67
C LEU A 185 19.83 8.78 -3.46
N GLN A 186 20.22 9.95 -2.95
CA GLN A 186 20.03 11.22 -3.65
C GLN A 186 20.84 11.28 -4.95
N LEU A 187 22.11 10.85 -4.92
CA LEU A 187 22.99 10.79 -6.10
C LEU A 187 22.36 9.89 -7.17
N ASN A 188 21.98 8.67 -6.81
CA ASN A 188 21.33 7.72 -7.71
C ASN A 188 20.01 8.28 -8.28
N PHE A 189 19.20 9.00 -7.48
CA PHE A 189 18.01 9.65 -8.01
C PHE A 189 18.33 10.79 -8.98
N THR A 190 19.39 11.57 -8.75
CA THR A 190 19.81 12.62 -9.69
C THR A 190 20.40 12.05 -10.97
N THR A 191 21.28 11.02 -10.91
CA THR A 191 21.84 10.40 -12.12
C THR A 191 20.75 9.75 -12.96
N ASN A 192 19.85 8.96 -12.36
CA ASN A 192 18.77 8.30 -13.09
C ASN A 192 17.80 9.31 -13.73
N LEU A 193 17.64 10.51 -13.15
CA LEU A 193 16.80 11.59 -13.71
C LEU A 193 17.53 12.30 -14.87
N GLU A 194 18.83 12.54 -14.74
CA GLU A 194 19.66 13.10 -15.81
C GLU A 194 19.80 12.12 -17.00
N GLU A 195 20.00 10.82 -16.73
CA GLU A 195 20.06 9.74 -17.72
C GLU A 195 18.74 9.63 -18.48
N LEU A 196 17.62 9.37 -17.79
CA LEU A 196 16.28 9.30 -18.39
C LEU A 196 15.89 10.61 -19.10
N GLY A 197 16.32 11.74 -18.57
CA GLY A 197 16.15 13.05 -19.20
C GLY A 197 16.93 13.16 -20.51
N SER A 198 18.16 12.62 -20.58
CA SER A 198 18.97 12.59 -21.79
C SER A 198 18.41 11.62 -22.85
N GLU A 199 17.99 10.42 -22.42
CA GLU A 199 17.31 9.43 -23.27
C GLU A 199 16.05 10.05 -23.90
N TYR A 200 15.12 10.57 -23.09
CA TYR A 200 13.88 11.18 -23.58
C TYR A 200 14.12 12.37 -24.53
N ASN A 201 15.11 13.22 -24.26
CA ASN A 201 15.44 14.34 -25.16
C ASN A 201 16.02 13.83 -26.49
N THR A 202 16.92 12.84 -26.47
CA THR A 202 17.51 12.28 -27.70
C THR A 202 16.52 11.46 -28.52
N GLU A 203 15.65 10.66 -27.89
CA GLU A 203 14.53 9.99 -28.57
C GLU A 203 13.59 11.00 -29.24
N ARG A 204 13.21 12.07 -28.52
CA ARG A 204 12.36 13.13 -29.08
C ARG A 204 13.02 13.82 -30.28
N GLU A 205 14.33 14.09 -30.21
CA GLU A 205 15.07 14.70 -31.31
C GLU A 205 15.21 13.76 -32.53
N GLN A 206 15.40 12.46 -32.31
CA GLN A 206 15.36 11.45 -33.36
C GLN A 206 13.99 11.38 -34.03
N ILE A 207 12.92 11.20 -33.26
CA ILE A 207 11.53 11.12 -33.77
C ILE A 207 11.14 12.38 -34.56
N VAL A 208 11.52 13.58 -34.07
CA VAL A 208 11.26 14.84 -34.78
C VAL A 208 12.10 14.95 -36.07
N SER A 209 13.35 14.49 -36.06
CA SER A 209 14.20 14.45 -37.25
C SER A 209 13.68 13.48 -38.31
N GLU A 210 13.29 12.27 -37.92
CA GLU A 210 12.71 11.26 -38.81
C GLU A 210 11.38 11.75 -39.40
N HIS A 211 10.48 12.29 -38.58
CA HIS A 211 9.21 12.84 -39.05
C HIS A 211 9.40 14.01 -40.03
N GLN A 212 10.42 14.87 -39.83
CA GLN A 212 10.79 15.91 -40.80
C GLN A 212 11.31 15.32 -42.11
N GLN A 213 12.17 14.30 -42.05
CA GLN A 213 12.70 13.62 -43.23
C GLN A 213 11.60 12.90 -44.03
N GLU A 214 10.68 12.21 -43.37
CA GLU A 214 9.49 11.60 -43.99
C GLU A 214 8.59 12.65 -44.62
N SER A 215 8.31 13.76 -43.93
CA SER A 215 7.49 14.85 -44.45
C SER A 215 8.10 15.47 -45.71
N MET A 216 9.41 15.74 -45.69
CA MET A 216 10.16 16.22 -46.86
C MET A 216 10.26 15.18 -47.98
N TYR A 217 10.20 13.88 -47.68
CA TYR A 217 10.14 12.82 -48.69
C TYR A 217 8.75 12.78 -49.35
N LEU A 218 7.68 12.80 -48.56
CA LEU A 218 6.30 12.82 -49.05
C LEU A 218 6.02 14.07 -49.91
N GLU A 219 6.52 15.25 -49.52
CA GLU A 219 6.43 16.47 -50.31
C GLU A 219 7.14 16.34 -51.68
N LYS A 220 8.34 15.75 -51.72
CA LYS A 220 9.06 15.47 -52.98
C LYS A 220 8.31 14.44 -53.85
N VAL A 221 7.73 13.41 -53.24
CA VAL A 221 6.91 12.43 -53.95
C VAL A 221 5.67 13.09 -54.52
N MET A 222 4.93 13.90 -53.75
CA MET A 222 3.79 14.69 -54.24
C MET A 222 4.18 15.60 -55.41
N PHE A 223 5.25 16.40 -55.27
CA PHE A 223 5.70 17.30 -56.33
C PHE A 223 6.10 16.56 -57.63
N SER A 224 6.78 15.42 -57.51
CA SER A 224 7.12 14.59 -58.68
C SER A 224 5.89 13.91 -59.31
N MET A 225 4.90 13.51 -58.50
CA MET A 225 3.63 12.96 -58.95
C MET A 225 2.78 14.02 -59.67
N GLU A 226 2.65 15.22 -59.11
CA GLU A 226 1.97 16.37 -59.71
C GLU A 226 2.61 16.75 -61.04
N LYS A 227 3.95 16.83 -61.09
CA LYS A 227 4.67 17.07 -62.34
C LYS A 227 4.38 15.99 -63.37
N HIS A 228 4.45 14.70 -62.99
CA HIS A 228 4.17 13.59 -63.90
C HIS A 228 2.73 13.65 -64.44
N TYR A 229 1.73 13.97 -63.62
CA TYR A 229 0.36 14.18 -64.09
C TYR A 229 0.19 15.40 -64.99
N ALA A 230 0.90 16.51 -64.72
CA ALA A 230 0.92 17.66 -65.60
C ALA A 230 1.60 17.36 -66.95
N ASP A 231 2.69 16.59 -66.96
CA ASP A 231 3.35 16.14 -68.19
C ASP A 231 2.45 15.19 -69.00
N LEU A 232 1.71 14.28 -68.35
CA LEU A 232 0.69 13.42 -68.99
C LEU A 232 -0.51 14.20 -69.55
N ASP A 233 -1.07 15.17 -68.83
CA ASP A 233 -2.17 16.01 -69.34
C ASP A 233 -1.69 16.87 -70.53
N ASN A 234 -0.45 17.39 -70.47
CA ASN A 234 0.17 18.08 -71.59
C ASN A 234 0.37 17.15 -72.81
N GLU A 235 0.76 15.88 -72.61
CA GLU A 235 0.90 14.91 -73.69
C GLU A 235 -0.46 14.52 -74.30
N ALA A 236 -1.45 14.20 -73.47
CA ALA A 236 -2.82 13.94 -73.92
C ALA A 236 -3.42 15.12 -74.69
N ARG A 237 -3.13 16.37 -74.30
CA ARG A 237 -3.50 17.57 -75.06
C ARG A 237 -2.79 17.65 -76.41
N ARG A 238 -1.47 17.39 -76.49
CA ARG A 238 -0.72 17.35 -77.75
C ARG A 238 -1.29 16.30 -78.70
N ASP A 239 -1.61 15.11 -78.21
CA ASP A 239 -2.21 14.04 -79.01
C ASP A 239 -3.63 14.38 -79.47
N TYR A 240 -4.44 15.00 -78.60
CA TYR A 240 -5.76 15.49 -78.97
C TYR A 240 -5.68 16.59 -80.04
N GLU A 241 -4.72 17.52 -79.94
CA GLU A 241 -4.50 18.54 -80.96
C GLU A 241 -3.94 17.96 -82.27
N SER A 242 -3.03 16.99 -82.18
CA SER A 242 -2.45 16.26 -83.32
C SER A 242 -3.53 15.51 -84.10
N THR A 243 -4.31 14.65 -83.43
CA THR A 243 -5.42 13.89 -84.03
C THR A 243 -6.50 14.83 -84.59
N ARG A 244 -6.89 15.88 -83.86
CA ARG A 244 -7.82 16.91 -84.34
C ARG A 244 -7.30 17.63 -85.59
N ASN A 245 -6.00 17.90 -85.68
CA ASN A 245 -5.40 18.55 -86.84
C ASN A 245 -5.23 17.58 -88.03
N GLN A 246 -4.95 16.31 -87.79
CA GLN A 246 -4.95 15.27 -88.82
C GLN A 246 -6.36 15.05 -89.39
N ILE A 247 -7.40 15.01 -88.56
CA ILE A 247 -8.81 14.95 -89.01
C ILE A 247 -9.18 16.20 -89.83
N LYS A 248 -8.79 17.41 -89.38
CA LYS A 248 -8.98 18.64 -90.18
C LYS A 248 -8.22 18.61 -91.52
N LYS A 249 -7.06 17.97 -91.59
CA LYS A 249 -6.27 17.80 -92.81
C LYS A 249 -6.97 16.82 -93.76
N GLN A 250 -7.33 15.64 -93.27
CA GLN A 250 -8.08 14.64 -94.03
C GLN A 250 -9.38 15.24 -94.60
N ASN A 251 -10.18 15.93 -93.77
CA ASN A 251 -11.42 16.58 -94.22
C ASN A 251 -11.20 17.68 -95.28
N LYS A 252 -10.00 18.28 -95.37
CA LYS A 252 -9.64 19.21 -96.47
C LYS A 252 -9.24 18.44 -97.74
N GLU A 253 -8.47 17.37 -97.58
CA GLU A 253 -7.99 16.52 -98.69
C GLU A 253 -9.16 15.76 -99.33
N ASP A 254 -10.08 15.21 -98.53
CA ASP A 254 -11.33 14.59 -98.99
C ASP A 254 -12.23 15.60 -99.72
N LYS A 255 -12.38 16.82 -99.16
CA LYS A 255 -13.13 17.89 -99.81
C LYS A 255 -12.51 18.31 -101.15
N GLN A 256 -11.18 18.35 -101.23
CA GLN A 256 -10.48 18.64 -102.48
C GLN A 256 -10.67 17.50 -103.48
N SER A 257 -10.51 16.24 -103.07
CA SER A 257 -10.75 15.05 -103.90
C SER A 257 -12.18 15.01 -104.47
N VAL A 258 -13.19 15.31 -103.65
CA VAL A 258 -14.60 15.39 -104.11
C VAL A 258 -14.82 16.58 -105.06
N LYS A 259 -14.15 17.72 -104.84
CA LYS A 259 -14.17 18.87 -105.75
C LYS A 259 -13.55 18.52 -107.11
N ASP A 260 -12.37 17.90 -107.10
CA ASP A 260 -11.64 17.51 -108.32
C ASP A 260 -12.40 16.43 -109.11
N GLN A 261 -13.05 15.48 -108.40
CA GLN A 261 -13.96 14.51 -109.00
C GLN A 261 -15.19 15.18 -109.65
N MET A 262 -15.81 16.15 -108.97
CA MET A 262 -16.96 16.89 -109.51
C MET A 262 -16.55 17.72 -110.73
N GLU A 263 -15.41 18.41 -110.69
CA GLU A 263 -14.87 19.16 -111.82
C GLU A 263 -14.56 18.22 -113.01
N GLY A 264 -13.97 17.05 -112.76
CA GLY A 264 -13.79 16.01 -113.78
C GLY A 264 -15.08 15.40 -114.35
N VAL A 265 -16.21 15.46 -113.62
CA VAL A 265 -17.54 15.11 -114.15
C VAL A 265 -18.12 16.26 -114.99
N VAL A 266 -17.98 17.52 -114.53
CA VAL A 266 -18.39 18.71 -115.28
C VAL A 266 -17.64 18.80 -116.61
N GLU A 267 -16.34 18.51 -116.65
CA GLU A 267 -15.58 18.46 -117.91
C GLU A 267 -16.03 17.33 -118.86
N LYS A 268 -16.52 16.20 -118.33
CA LYS A 268 -17.06 15.11 -119.16
C LYS A 268 -18.39 15.53 -119.78
N LEU A 269 -19.32 15.99 -118.94
CA LEU A 269 -20.62 16.52 -119.39
C LEU A 269 -20.46 17.70 -120.37
N TRP A 270 -19.46 18.56 -120.16
CA TRP A 270 -19.13 19.63 -121.10
C TRP A 270 -18.64 19.10 -122.46
N ARG A 271 -17.73 18.11 -122.47
CA ARG A 271 -17.28 17.44 -123.70
C ARG A 271 -18.43 16.72 -124.41
N GLU A 272 -19.30 16.04 -123.68
CA GLU A 272 -20.49 15.38 -124.20
C GLU A 272 -21.49 16.38 -124.80
N LEU A 273 -21.79 17.48 -124.10
CA LEU A 273 -22.58 18.59 -124.63
C LEU A 273 -21.97 19.17 -125.91
N GLN A 274 -20.65 19.40 -125.93
CA GLN A 274 -19.97 19.98 -127.07
C GLN A 274 -19.91 19.00 -128.27
N GLN A 275 -19.83 17.68 -128.03
CA GLN A 275 -20.00 16.65 -129.06
C GLN A 275 -21.44 16.57 -129.60
N VAL A 276 -22.44 16.59 -128.72
CA VAL A 276 -23.87 16.59 -129.10
C VAL A 276 -24.22 17.85 -129.90
N LEU A 277 -23.72 19.02 -129.50
CA LEU A 277 -23.87 20.27 -130.25
C LEU A 277 -23.15 20.22 -131.61
N HIS A 278 -21.97 19.60 -131.69
CA HIS A 278 -21.27 19.41 -132.97
C HIS A 278 -22.06 18.49 -133.91
N HIS A 279 -22.51 17.34 -133.42
CA HIS A 279 -23.28 16.37 -134.19
C HIS A 279 -24.67 16.89 -134.58
N TYR A 280 -25.33 17.65 -133.69
CA TYR A 280 -26.55 18.39 -134.01
C TYR A 280 -26.28 19.38 -135.13
N ASN A 281 -25.27 20.24 -135.00
CA ASN A 281 -24.92 21.20 -136.05
C ASN A 281 -24.54 20.52 -137.38
N GLU A 282 -23.94 19.32 -137.38
CA GLU A 282 -23.69 18.58 -138.61
C GLU A 282 -24.98 18.04 -139.23
N THR A 283 -25.76 17.25 -138.47
CA THR A 283 -27.02 16.67 -138.95
C THR A 283 -28.10 17.72 -139.28
N THR A 284 -28.02 18.93 -138.70
CA THR A 284 -28.89 20.04 -139.05
C THR A 284 -28.33 21.00 -140.09
N LYS A 285 -27.04 21.02 -140.45
CA LYS A 285 -26.54 21.87 -141.57
C LYS A 285 -27.30 21.58 -142.85
N ASP A 286 -27.34 20.31 -143.25
CA ASP A 286 -28.02 19.86 -144.47
C ASP A 286 -29.53 20.13 -144.40
N ARG A 287 -30.14 19.95 -143.23
CA ARG A 287 -31.55 20.28 -143.01
C ARG A 287 -31.81 21.78 -143.00
N PHE A 288 -30.91 22.61 -142.48
CA PHE A 288 -31.01 24.08 -142.50
C PHE A 288 -30.97 24.58 -143.94
N ILE A 289 -29.95 24.18 -144.71
CA ILE A 289 -29.80 24.50 -146.14
C ILE A 289 -31.05 24.05 -146.92
N ALA A 290 -31.54 22.83 -146.66
CA ALA A 290 -32.79 22.35 -147.25
C ALA A 290 -34.02 23.19 -146.84
N THR A 291 -34.19 23.52 -145.55
CA THR A 291 -35.32 24.33 -145.06
C THR A 291 -35.24 25.79 -145.49
N GLU A 292 -34.06 26.35 -145.71
CA GLU A 292 -33.87 27.69 -146.27
C GLU A 292 -34.29 27.69 -147.75
N SER A 293 -33.85 26.68 -148.51
CA SER A 293 -34.31 26.47 -149.91
C SER A 293 -35.83 26.20 -150.01
N LEU A 294 -36.44 25.63 -148.96
CA LEU A 294 -37.87 25.39 -148.87
C LEU A 294 -38.63 26.61 -148.35
N GLN A 295 -38.10 27.44 -147.44
CA GLN A 295 -38.72 28.70 -147.04
C GLN A 295 -38.84 29.67 -148.22
N ILE A 296 -37.83 29.70 -149.10
CA ILE A 296 -37.87 30.48 -150.35
C ILE A 296 -39.01 29.99 -151.28
N LYS A 297 -39.31 28.69 -151.27
CA LYS A 297 -40.42 28.08 -152.03
C LYS A 297 -41.77 28.25 -151.34
N ASP A 298 -41.86 28.06 -150.03
CA ASP A 298 -43.08 28.28 -149.25
C ASP A 298 -43.49 29.75 -149.21
N GLY A 299 -42.55 30.69 -149.33
CA GLY A 299 -42.84 32.12 -149.58
C GLY A 299 -43.48 32.40 -150.96
N GLN A 300 -43.45 31.42 -151.87
CA GLN A 300 -44.18 31.42 -153.14
C GLN A 300 -45.50 30.63 -152.96
N SER A 301 -45.43 29.37 -152.51
CA SER A 301 -46.58 28.49 -152.25
C SER A 301 -47.63 29.11 -151.33
N ALA A 302 -47.24 29.85 -150.28
CA ALA A 302 -48.16 30.47 -149.33
C ALA A 302 -49.11 31.49 -149.99
N LYS A 303 -48.65 32.18 -151.05
CA LYS A 303 -49.47 33.14 -151.82
C LYS A 303 -50.55 32.42 -152.63
N GLU A 304 -50.27 31.21 -153.08
CA GLU A 304 -51.22 30.34 -153.79
C GLU A 304 -52.17 29.66 -152.78
N ILE A 305 -51.63 29.15 -151.67
CA ILE A 305 -52.37 28.46 -150.61
C ILE A 305 -53.41 29.36 -149.95
N ASP A 306 -53.16 30.66 -149.73
CA ASP A 306 -54.17 31.57 -149.16
C ASP A 306 -55.39 31.78 -150.11
N THR A 307 -55.27 31.46 -151.40
CA THR A 307 -56.43 31.37 -152.32
C THR A 307 -57.23 30.08 -152.10
N HIS A 308 -56.56 28.95 -151.92
CA HIS A 308 -57.17 27.63 -151.71
C HIS A 308 -57.72 27.42 -150.28
N LYS A 309 -57.13 28.08 -149.27
CA LYS A 309 -57.53 28.00 -147.86
C LYS A 309 -58.97 28.49 -147.62
N LYS A 310 -59.40 29.51 -148.37
CA LYS A 310 -60.79 30.00 -148.42
C LYS A 310 -61.79 28.99 -148.99
N HIS A 311 -61.29 27.98 -149.72
CA HIS A 311 -62.08 26.87 -150.24
C HIS A 311 -62.12 25.70 -149.25
N ILE A 312 -60.97 25.32 -148.67
CA ILE A 312 -60.83 24.17 -147.77
C ILE A 312 -61.58 24.34 -146.43
N GLN A 313 -61.73 25.58 -145.92
CA GLN A 313 -62.53 25.83 -144.71
C GLN A 313 -63.97 25.30 -144.80
N LYS A 314 -64.55 25.18 -146.00
CA LYS A 314 -65.91 24.64 -146.22
C LYS A 314 -65.98 23.10 -146.24
N LEU A 315 -64.85 22.40 -146.09
CA LEU A 315 -64.76 20.93 -146.18
C LEU A 315 -64.24 20.27 -144.90
N GLN A 316 -63.71 21.02 -143.92
CA GLN A 316 -63.16 20.44 -142.69
C GLN A 316 -64.21 20.16 -141.60
N GLU A 317 -65.37 20.84 -141.64
CA GLU A 317 -66.43 20.69 -140.62
C GLU A 317 -67.05 19.28 -140.61
N SER A 318 -67.00 18.54 -141.73
CA SER A 318 -67.57 17.19 -141.86
C SER A 318 -66.71 16.07 -141.26
N ILE A 319 -65.43 16.32 -140.98
CA ILE A 319 -64.45 15.25 -140.65
C ILE A 319 -64.31 15.03 -139.13
N PHE A 320 -64.67 16.00 -138.29
CA PHE A 320 -64.51 15.86 -136.83
C PHE A 320 -65.44 14.80 -136.20
N ALA A 321 -66.59 14.51 -136.83
CA ALA A 321 -67.64 13.64 -136.31
C ALA A 321 -67.24 12.16 -136.08
N LEU A 322 -66.09 11.71 -136.60
CA LEU A 322 -65.69 10.29 -136.60
C LEU A 322 -64.47 9.97 -135.71
N ARG A 323 -64.05 10.86 -134.80
CA ARG A 323 -62.89 10.62 -133.91
C ARG A 323 -63.21 10.30 -132.44
N CYS A 324 -64.48 10.16 -132.07
CA CYS A 324 -64.91 9.85 -130.70
C CYS A 324 -65.08 8.34 -130.38
N GLN A 325 -64.28 7.46 -130.98
CA GLN A 325 -64.35 6.00 -130.74
C GLN A 325 -62.96 5.33 -130.57
N LEU A 326 -62.09 5.80 -129.68
CA LEU A 326 -60.84 5.07 -129.33
C LEU A 326 -60.16 5.49 -128.00
N SER A 327 -60.65 4.99 -126.86
CA SER A 327 -59.88 4.83 -125.60
C SER A 327 -60.67 4.00 -124.56
N SER A 328 -60.01 3.19 -123.72
CA SER A 328 -60.64 2.09 -122.95
C SER A 328 -60.08 1.86 -121.53
N SER A 329 -60.91 1.27 -120.65
CA SER A 329 -60.63 0.73 -119.29
C SER A 329 -61.93 0.12 -118.72
N GLN A 330 -62.00 -0.76 -117.70
CA GLN A 330 -61.08 -1.70 -117.01
C GLN A 330 -62.00 -2.81 -116.40
N SER A 331 -61.62 -4.08 -116.20
CA SER A 331 -60.63 -4.68 -115.27
C SER A 331 -60.94 -4.54 -113.76
N GLY A 332 -60.58 -5.55 -112.95
CA GLY A 332 -60.88 -5.61 -111.50
C GLY A 332 -60.25 -6.80 -110.75
N VAL A 333 -60.80 -7.13 -109.57
CA VAL A 333 -60.37 -8.18 -108.60
C VAL A 333 -59.23 -7.80 -107.64
N THR A 334 -59.56 -7.46 -106.38
CA THR A 334 -58.60 -7.19 -105.28
C THR A 334 -59.05 -7.66 -103.88
N ALA A 335 -60.08 -8.50 -103.77
CA ALA A 335 -60.75 -8.78 -102.48
C ALA A 335 -60.12 -9.88 -101.59
N GLN A 336 -59.52 -10.93 -102.17
CA GLN A 336 -59.17 -12.15 -101.40
C GLN A 336 -57.82 -12.10 -100.66
N GLN A 337 -56.90 -11.19 -101.02
CA GLN A 337 -55.56 -11.14 -100.43
C GLN A 337 -55.50 -10.51 -99.02
N LEU A 338 -56.55 -9.80 -98.58
CA LEU A 338 -56.55 -9.07 -97.31
C LEU A 338 -57.01 -9.91 -96.09
N HIS A 339 -57.63 -11.07 -96.31
CA HIS A 339 -58.15 -11.89 -95.20
C HIS A 339 -57.08 -12.76 -94.54
N SER A 340 -56.22 -13.45 -95.31
CA SER A 340 -55.17 -14.34 -94.76
C SER A 340 -54.18 -13.61 -93.87
N GLY A 341 -53.70 -12.43 -94.29
CA GLY A 341 -52.77 -11.61 -93.51
C GLY A 341 -53.30 -11.16 -92.14
N ARG A 342 -54.62 -11.13 -91.94
CA ARG A 342 -55.25 -10.78 -90.65
C ARG A 342 -55.16 -11.91 -89.63
N GLU A 343 -55.30 -13.17 -90.07
CA GLU A 343 -55.29 -14.33 -89.17
C GLU A 343 -53.87 -14.68 -88.72
N GLU A 344 -52.88 -14.59 -89.61
CA GLU A 344 -51.46 -14.71 -89.24
C GLU A 344 -51.06 -13.71 -88.15
N LEU A 345 -51.50 -12.45 -88.29
CA LEU A 345 -51.18 -11.39 -87.34
C LEU A 345 -51.81 -11.68 -85.96
N ALA A 346 -53.03 -12.21 -85.93
CA ALA A 346 -53.70 -12.62 -84.69
C ALA A 346 -52.96 -13.76 -83.97
N GLN A 347 -52.49 -14.78 -84.71
CA GLN A 347 -51.69 -15.87 -84.15
C GLN A 347 -50.35 -15.36 -83.57
N LYS A 348 -49.65 -14.49 -84.31
CA LYS A 348 -48.39 -13.86 -83.86
C LYS A 348 -48.60 -13.05 -82.56
N VAL A 349 -49.67 -12.26 -82.48
CA VAL A 349 -50.02 -11.51 -81.25
C VAL A 349 -50.33 -12.43 -80.06
N GLN A 350 -51.05 -13.53 -80.27
CA GLN A 350 -51.37 -14.47 -79.19
C GLN A 350 -50.11 -15.21 -78.69
N HIS A 351 -49.20 -15.60 -79.58
CA HIS A 351 -47.90 -16.18 -79.22
C HIS A 351 -47.08 -15.21 -78.33
N PHE A 352 -46.98 -13.93 -78.72
CA PHE A 352 -46.29 -12.92 -77.91
C PHE A 352 -46.95 -12.69 -76.54
N ARG A 353 -48.28 -12.79 -76.43
CA ARG A 353 -48.98 -12.68 -75.13
C ARG A 353 -48.63 -13.82 -74.16
N VAL A 354 -48.54 -15.06 -74.64
CA VAL A 354 -48.13 -16.21 -73.81
C VAL A 354 -46.69 -16.03 -73.34
N HIS A 355 -45.76 -15.77 -74.25
CA HIS A 355 -44.34 -15.56 -73.92
C HIS A 355 -44.11 -14.37 -72.97
N LEU A 356 -44.92 -13.30 -73.08
CA LEU A 356 -44.89 -12.18 -72.13
C LEU A 356 -45.37 -12.60 -70.72
N ALA A 357 -46.43 -13.41 -70.63
CA ALA A 357 -46.96 -13.90 -69.36
C ALA A 357 -45.98 -14.87 -68.66
N GLU A 358 -45.32 -15.75 -69.42
CA GLU A 358 -44.26 -16.63 -68.93
C GLU A 358 -43.05 -15.83 -68.42
N GLY A 359 -42.59 -14.83 -69.19
CA GLY A 359 -41.54 -13.91 -68.76
C GLY A 359 -41.89 -13.13 -67.48
N GLN A 360 -43.15 -12.70 -67.33
CA GLN A 360 -43.63 -12.08 -66.08
C GLN A 360 -43.66 -13.09 -64.92
N ALA A 361 -44.08 -14.33 -65.14
CA ALA A 361 -44.10 -15.37 -64.12
C ALA A 361 -42.69 -15.74 -63.63
N ILE A 362 -41.71 -15.84 -64.54
CA ILE A 362 -40.30 -16.06 -64.20
C ILE A 362 -39.75 -14.91 -63.36
N ARG A 363 -39.95 -13.65 -63.79
CA ARG A 363 -39.52 -12.47 -63.03
C ARG A 363 -40.15 -12.40 -61.64
N ARG A 364 -41.44 -12.74 -61.51
CA ARG A 364 -42.12 -12.82 -60.19
C ARG A 364 -41.48 -13.88 -59.29
N LYS A 365 -41.17 -15.08 -59.80
CA LYS A 365 -40.48 -16.15 -59.04
C LYS A 365 -39.04 -15.76 -58.64
N GLN A 366 -38.32 -15.04 -59.51
CA GLN A 366 -36.99 -14.51 -59.20
C GLN A 366 -37.06 -13.42 -58.14
N LEU A 367 -38.02 -12.49 -58.24
CA LEU A 367 -38.23 -11.42 -57.27
C LEU A 367 -38.58 -11.98 -55.89
N THR A 368 -39.54 -12.91 -55.77
CA THR A 368 -39.88 -13.50 -54.47
C THR A 368 -38.71 -14.26 -53.85
N LYS A 369 -37.93 -15.01 -54.65
CA LYS A 369 -36.71 -15.66 -54.18
C LYS A 369 -35.70 -14.65 -53.63
N LEU A 370 -35.44 -13.56 -54.36
CA LEU A 370 -34.52 -12.49 -53.92
C LEU A 370 -35.03 -11.77 -52.66
N THR A 371 -36.33 -11.48 -52.56
CA THR A 371 -36.93 -10.87 -51.36
C THR A 371 -36.80 -11.78 -50.14
N ILE A 372 -37.05 -13.08 -50.27
CA ILE A 372 -36.88 -14.04 -49.17
C ILE A 372 -35.41 -14.12 -48.76
N GLN A 373 -34.50 -14.37 -49.70
CA GLN A 373 -33.06 -14.47 -49.42
C GLN A 373 -32.48 -13.19 -48.81
N SER A 374 -32.93 -12.01 -49.27
CA SER A 374 -32.59 -10.72 -48.68
C SER A 374 -33.11 -10.63 -47.25
N SER A 375 -34.39 -10.94 -47.00
CA SER A 375 -34.98 -10.90 -45.66
C SER A 375 -34.31 -11.84 -44.66
N ASP A 376 -33.86 -13.03 -45.10
CA ASP A 376 -33.18 -14.00 -44.25
C ASP A 376 -31.72 -13.61 -43.99
N ALA A 377 -31.05 -12.97 -44.96
CA ALA A 377 -29.76 -12.33 -44.74
C ALA A 377 -29.87 -11.16 -43.75
N THR A 378 -30.91 -10.31 -43.88
CA THR A 378 -31.16 -9.19 -42.95
C THR A 378 -31.41 -9.69 -41.52
N LYS A 379 -32.22 -10.75 -41.33
CA LYS A 379 -32.44 -11.36 -40.00
C LYS A 379 -31.12 -11.85 -39.38
N LYS A 380 -30.32 -12.60 -40.13
CA LYS A 380 -29.02 -13.11 -39.65
C LYS A 380 -28.04 -11.98 -39.29
N LEU A 381 -28.02 -10.89 -40.07
CA LEU A 381 -27.23 -9.71 -39.75
C LEU A 381 -27.76 -9.01 -38.49
N GLN A 382 -29.07 -8.92 -38.29
CA GLN A 382 -29.68 -8.38 -37.06
C GLN A 382 -29.38 -9.24 -35.84
N GLU A 383 -29.38 -10.58 -35.96
CA GLU A 383 -28.97 -11.52 -34.91
C GLU A 383 -27.49 -11.31 -34.53
N ILE A 384 -26.60 -11.16 -35.52
CA ILE A 384 -25.17 -10.87 -35.29
C ILE A 384 -24.98 -9.51 -34.62
N VAL A 385 -25.70 -8.46 -35.04
CA VAL A 385 -25.66 -7.14 -34.39
C VAL A 385 -26.14 -7.24 -32.94
N ALA A 386 -27.27 -7.93 -32.67
CA ALA A 386 -27.79 -8.10 -31.31
C ALA A 386 -26.83 -8.90 -30.39
N MET A 387 -26.06 -9.84 -30.95
CA MET A 387 -24.97 -10.50 -30.22
C MET A 387 -23.78 -9.56 -29.98
N GLY A 388 -23.38 -8.76 -30.97
CA GLY A 388 -22.33 -7.74 -30.83
C GLY A 388 -22.66 -6.68 -29.77
N GLU A 389 -23.85 -6.10 -29.79
CA GLU A 389 -24.32 -5.18 -28.75
C GLU A 389 -24.34 -5.82 -27.35
N ARG A 390 -24.62 -7.14 -27.26
CA ARG A 390 -24.61 -7.86 -25.99
C ARG A 390 -23.19 -8.04 -25.47
N LEU A 391 -22.24 -8.36 -26.36
CA LEU A 391 -20.82 -8.47 -26.03
C LEU A 391 -20.26 -7.11 -25.56
N ILE A 392 -20.58 -6.02 -26.26
CA ILE A 392 -20.15 -4.65 -25.89
C ILE A 392 -20.72 -4.26 -24.52
N ARG A 393 -22.03 -4.45 -24.28
CA ARG A 393 -22.65 -4.18 -22.96
C ARG A 393 -22.05 -5.04 -21.83
N LEU A 394 -21.63 -6.27 -22.13
CA LEU A 394 -20.90 -7.10 -21.17
C LEU A 394 -19.49 -6.54 -20.91
N SER A 395 -18.72 -6.15 -21.93
CA SER A 395 -17.39 -5.55 -21.72
C SER A 395 -17.45 -4.21 -20.98
N GLU A 396 -18.46 -3.38 -21.21
CA GLU A 396 -18.70 -2.14 -20.45
C GLU A 396 -19.00 -2.41 -18.97
N MET A 397 -19.75 -3.48 -18.66
CA MET A 397 -20.01 -3.88 -17.27
C MET A 397 -18.77 -4.47 -16.60
N CYS A 398 -17.99 -5.30 -17.32
CA CYS A 398 -16.71 -5.80 -16.82
C CYS A 398 -15.73 -4.66 -16.54
N SER A 399 -15.62 -3.68 -17.45
CA SER A 399 -14.66 -2.57 -17.26
C SER A 399 -15.00 -1.62 -16.12
N LYS A 400 -16.26 -1.59 -15.64
CA LYS A 400 -16.58 -0.92 -14.36
C LYS A 400 -15.92 -1.57 -13.15
N MET A 401 -15.56 -2.85 -13.24
CA MET A 401 -14.89 -3.62 -12.18
C MET A 401 -13.36 -3.68 -12.32
N GLU A 402 -12.81 -3.25 -13.46
CA GLU A 402 -11.36 -3.24 -13.72
C GLU A 402 -10.64 -2.10 -12.99
N THR A 403 -9.38 -2.31 -12.59
CA THR A 403 -8.57 -1.26 -11.95
C THR A 403 -8.16 -0.16 -12.93
N GLU A 404 -7.76 1.00 -12.42
CA GLU A 404 -7.28 2.12 -13.26
C GLU A 404 -6.01 1.73 -14.04
N TYR A 405 -5.09 1.00 -13.39
CA TYR A 405 -3.91 0.44 -14.05
C TYR A 405 -4.26 -0.48 -15.23
N GLU A 406 -5.28 -1.32 -15.12
CA GLU A 406 -5.72 -2.23 -16.19
C GLU A 406 -6.52 -1.54 -17.31
N LYS A 407 -6.97 -0.30 -17.09
CA LYS A 407 -7.58 0.56 -18.11
C LYS A 407 -6.53 1.34 -18.89
N VAL A 408 -5.47 1.79 -18.22
CA VAL A 408 -4.32 2.48 -18.84
C VAL A 408 -3.40 1.49 -19.55
N LEU A 409 -3.17 0.31 -18.98
CA LEU A 409 -2.37 -0.78 -19.58
C LEU A 409 -3.15 -2.11 -19.61
N PRO A 410 -4.07 -2.32 -20.58
CA PRO A 410 -4.88 -3.54 -20.66
C PRO A 410 -4.10 -4.79 -21.07
N PHE A 411 -2.92 -4.62 -21.68
CA PHE A 411 -2.06 -5.68 -22.20
C PHE A 411 -0.65 -5.48 -21.67
N TYR A 412 -0.04 -6.55 -21.18
CA TYR A 412 1.28 -6.54 -20.56
C TYR A 412 2.34 -6.99 -21.57
N THR A 413 3.56 -6.49 -21.43
CA THR A 413 4.71 -7.07 -22.13
C THR A 413 4.86 -8.52 -21.70
N SER A 414 4.96 -9.42 -22.68
CA SER A 414 5.20 -10.83 -22.47
C SER A 414 6.52 -11.05 -21.73
N SER A 415 6.50 -11.83 -20.64
CA SER A 415 7.69 -12.14 -19.82
C SER A 415 8.77 -12.98 -20.51
N LEU A 416 8.60 -13.26 -21.79
CA LEU A 416 9.46 -14.07 -22.64
C LEU A 416 10.55 -13.19 -23.27
N SER A 417 11.76 -13.73 -23.39
CA SER A 417 12.86 -13.11 -24.13
C SER A 417 12.46 -12.90 -25.60
N GLU A 418 13.05 -11.91 -26.29
CA GLU A 418 12.88 -11.76 -27.73
C GLU A 418 13.20 -13.06 -28.49
N GLU A 419 14.20 -13.83 -28.02
CA GLU A 419 14.53 -15.12 -28.64
C GLU A 419 13.42 -16.17 -28.48
N GLU A 420 12.70 -16.14 -27.36
CA GLU A 420 11.61 -17.06 -27.07
C GLU A 420 10.37 -16.67 -27.86
N LEU A 421 10.06 -15.37 -27.95
CA LEU A 421 9.03 -14.82 -28.84
C LEU A 421 9.32 -15.12 -30.31
N LYS A 422 10.60 -15.10 -30.74
CA LYS A 422 11.01 -15.49 -32.10
C LYS A 422 10.82 -17.00 -32.31
N LYS A 423 11.06 -17.85 -31.30
CA LYS A 423 10.82 -19.30 -31.34
C LYS A 423 9.32 -19.64 -31.35
N GLU A 424 8.48 -19.02 -30.52
CA GLU A 424 7.02 -19.21 -30.55
C GLU A 424 6.40 -18.78 -31.89
N ARG A 425 6.82 -17.63 -32.44
CA ARG A 425 6.38 -17.18 -33.78
C ARG A 425 6.83 -18.11 -34.91
N ALA A 426 7.98 -18.77 -34.78
CA ALA A 426 8.42 -19.80 -35.72
C ALA A 426 7.57 -21.08 -35.59
N ASN A 427 7.34 -21.57 -34.37
CA ASN A 427 6.52 -22.75 -34.10
C ASN A 427 5.06 -22.55 -34.54
N ALA A 428 4.51 -21.33 -34.38
CA ALA A 428 3.17 -20.96 -34.87
C ALA A 428 3.07 -20.89 -36.41
N MET A 429 4.19 -20.93 -37.12
CA MET A 429 4.25 -20.99 -38.59
C MET A 429 4.30 -22.44 -39.12
N GLU A 430 4.53 -23.44 -38.26
CA GLU A 430 4.43 -24.85 -38.65
C GLU A 430 2.95 -25.29 -38.69
N PRO A 431 2.47 -25.92 -39.78
CA PRO A 431 1.06 -26.31 -39.91
C PRO A 431 0.71 -27.48 -38.97
N PRO A 432 -0.14 -27.30 -37.94
CA PRO A 432 -0.26 -28.30 -36.89
C PRO A 432 -1.00 -29.57 -37.32
N THR A 433 -0.40 -30.72 -37.00
CA THR A 433 -0.92 -32.07 -37.32
C THR A 433 -2.14 -32.46 -36.50
N GLU A 434 -2.40 -31.78 -35.36
CA GLU A 434 -3.48 -32.12 -34.43
C GLU A 434 -4.67 -31.15 -34.50
N LYS A 435 -5.89 -31.69 -34.37
CA LYS A 435 -7.15 -30.94 -34.42
C LYS A 435 -7.27 -29.87 -33.32
N LEU A 436 -6.68 -30.11 -32.15
CA LEU A 436 -6.67 -29.12 -31.06
C LEU A 436 -5.82 -27.90 -31.41
N ALA A 437 -4.66 -28.10 -32.03
CA ALA A 437 -3.77 -27.03 -32.43
C ALA A 437 -4.34 -26.19 -33.60
N GLN A 438 -5.10 -26.83 -34.50
CA GLN A 438 -5.88 -26.14 -35.53
C GLN A 438 -6.98 -25.26 -34.92
N LEU A 439 -7.69 -25.74 -33.90
CA LEU A 439 -8.66 -24.92 -33.17
C LEU A 439 -8.00 -23.78 -32.39
N THR A 440 -6.78 -23.94 -31.86
CA THR A 440 -6.09 -22.81 -31.20
C THR A 440 -5.65 -21.71 -32.18
N LEU A 441 -5.38 -22.04 -33.46
CA LEU A 441 -5.15 -21.03 -34.51
C LEU A 441 -6.39 -20.14 -34.72
N ASP A 442 -7.59 -20.71 -34.75
CA ASP A 442 -8.86 -19.95 -34.85
C ASP A 442 -9.07 -18.97 -33.67
N TYR A 443 -8.48 -19.27 -32.49
CA TYR A 443 -8.57 -18.44 -31.28
C TYR A 443 -7.34 -17.57 -31.01
N LEU A 444 -6.32 -17.54 -31.88
CA LEU A 444 -5.16 -16.62 -31.74
C LEU A 444 -5.56 -15.13 -31.55
N PRO A 445 -6.57 -14.57 -32.25
CA PRO A 445 -7.01 -13.20 -32.00
C PRO A 445 -7.51 -12.93 -30.56
N LEU A 446 -7.81 -14.00 -29.81
CA LEU A 446 -8.28 -13.95 -28.42
C LEU A 446 -7.16 -14.12 -27.38
N GLU A 447 -5.90 -14.33 -27.80
CA GLU A 447 -4.75 -14.54 -26.91
C GLU A 447 -4.64 -13.44 -25.83
N LYS A 448 -4.72 -12.16 -26.25
CA LYS A 448 -4.66 -11.00 -25.36
C LYS A 448 -5.81 -10.94 -24.34
N PHE A 449 -6.98 -11.47 -24.69
CA PHE A 449 -8.10 -11.61 -23.74
C PHE A 449 -7.80 -12.68 -22.70
N TRP A 450 -7.23 -13.82 -23.11
CA TRP A 450 -6.82 -14.88 -22.18
C TRP A 450 -5.67 -14.46 -21.26
N GLN A 451 -4.68 -13.71 -21.75
CA GLN A 451 -3.63 -13.10 -20.93
C GLN A 451 -4.25 -12.23 -19.81
N ARG A 452 -5.18 -11.34 -20.16
CA ARG A 452 -5.86 -10.43 -19.22
C ARG A 452 -6.76 -11.19 -18.22
N TYR A 453 -7.50 -12.18 -18.69
CA TYR A 453 -8.31 -13.07 -17.84
C TYR A 453 -7.44 -13.86 -16.84
N ASN A 454 -6.32 -14.42 -17.29
CA ASN A 454 -5.41 -15.18 -16.45
C ASN A 454 -4.74 -14.31 -15.37
N LYS A 455 -4.39 -13.04 -15.68
CA LYS A 455 -3.92 -12.08 -14.67
C LYS A 455 -4.96 -11.87 -13.57
N VAL A 456 -6.20 -11.48 -13.94
CA VAL A 456 -7.28 -11.23 -12.97
C VAL A 456 -7.57 -12.48 -12.13
N GLN A 457 -7.48 -13.67 -12.73
CA GLN A 457 -7.63 -14.94 -12.02
C GLN A 457 -6.49 -15.21 -11.02
N LEU A 458 -5.24 -14.88 -11.34
CA LEU A 458 -4.11 -14.96 -10.42
C LEU A 458 -4.26 -13.96 -9.26
N GLU A 459 -4.64 -12.72 -9.54
CA GLU A 459 -4.88 -11.69 -8.52
C GLU A 459 -6.05 -12.07 -7.60
N HIS A 460 -7.13 -12.62 -8.15
CA HIS A 460 -8.21 -13.18 -7.35
C HIS A 460 -7.73 -14.30 -6.41
N LEU A 461 -6.83 -15.18 -6.87
CA LEU A 461 -6.24 -16.23 -6.03
C LEU A 461 -5.31 -15.66 -4.93
N CYS A 462 -4.53 -14.62 -5.23
CA CYS A 462 -3.72 -13.91 -4.25
C CYS A 462 -4.58 -13.24 -3.16
N LEU A 463 -5.55 -12.41 -3.55
CA LEU A 463 -6.49 -11.75 -2.63
C LEU A 463 -7.29 -12.76 -1.78
N LYS A 464 -7.65 -13.92 -2.37
CA LYS A 464 -8.32 -15.02 -1.66
C LYS A 464 -7.40 -15.64 -0.60
N ARG A 465 -6.11 -15.80 -0.89
CA ARG A 465 -5.08 -16.29 0.06
C ARG A 465 -4.86 -15.28 1.19
N GLU A 466 -4.67 -14.01 0.87
CA GLU A 466 -4.52 -12.94 1.88
C GLU A 466 -5.73 -12.86 2.80
N LYS A 467 -6.95 -12.91 2.24
CA LYS A 467 -8.18 -12.99 3.03
C LYS A 467 -8.19 -14.18 3.99
N THR A 468 -7.72 -15.37 3.57
CA THR A 468 -7.65 -16.52 4.49
C THR A 468 -6.60 -16.34 5.60
N LEU A 469 -5.48 -15.67 5.34
CA LEU A 469 -4.46 -15.37 6.35
C LEU A 469 -4.98 -14.33 7.36
N LEU A 470 -5.56 -13.24 6.88
CA LEU A 470 -6.16 -12.19 7.72
C LEU A 470 -7.32 -12.70 8.57
N LEU A 471 -8.09 -13.69 8.09
CA LEU A 471 -9.12 -14.36 8.90
C LEU A 471 -8.50 -15.20 10.03
N GLN A 472 -7.48 -16.01 9.74
CA GLN A 472 -6.75 -16.79 10.76
C GLN A 472 -6.06 -15.89 11.79
N GLU A 473 -5.55 -14.74 11.38
CA GLU A 473 -4.98 -13.74 12.27
C GLU A 473 -6.06 -13.05 13.11
N ASN A 474 -7.21 -12.70 12.53
CA ASN A 474 -8.33 -12.14 13.29
C ASN A 474 -8.91 -13.15 14.31
N GLU A 475 -8.95 -14.44 13.97
CA GLU A 475 -9.30 -15.52 14.90
C GLU A 475 -8.29 -15.64 16.05
N ARG A 476 -6.98 -15.61 15.76
CA ARG A 476 -5.92 -15.58 16.80
C ARG A 476 -6.02 -14.35 17.70
N LEU A 477 -6.21 -13.16 17.13
CA LEU A 477 -6.38 -11.92 17.90
C LEU A 477 -7.64 -11.96 18.78
N ARG A 478 -8.74 -12.57 18.31
CA ARG A 478 -9.94 -12.82 19.15
C ARG A 478 -9.66 -13.82 20.27
N LEU A 479 -8.84 -14.84 20.05
CA LEU A 479 -8.44 -15.79 21.09
C LEU A 479 -7.53 -15.12 22.14
N TYR A 480 -6.56 -14.31 21.74
CA TYR A 480 -5.76 -13.52 22.67
C TYR A 480 -6.59 -12.48 23.44
N LEU A 481 -7.53 -11.81 22.78
CA LEU A 481 -8.46 -10.88 23.44
C LEU A 481 -9.34 -11.61 24.47
N LYS A 482 -9.82 -12.82 24.16
CA LYS A 482 -10.54 -13.66 25.12
C LYS A 482 -9.65 -14.02 26.30
N GLN A 483 -8.47 -14.60 26.06
CA GLN A 483 -7.51 -14.96 27.11
C GLN A 483 -7.20 -13.78 28.04
N TYR A 484 -6.95 -12.59 27.49
CA TYR A 484 -6.75 -11.38 28.28
C TYR A 484 -7.97 -10.99 29.11
N LEU A 485 -9.19 -11.10 28.56
CA LEU A 485 -10.44 -10.86 29.29
C LEU A 485 -10.74 -11.95 30.34
N ASP A 486 -10.32 -13.20 30.11
CA ASP A 486 -10.47 -14.33 31.03
C ASP A 486 -9.41 -14.35 32.15
N GLU A 487 -8.30 -13.63 31.95
CA GLU A 487 -7.26 -13.32 32.97
C GLU A 487 -7.63 -12.07 33.79
N VAL A 488 -8.22 -11.05 33.16
CA VAL A 488 -8.63 -9.78 33.82
C VAL A 488 -10.00 -9.89 34.50
N SER A 489 -10.89 -10.76 34.02
CA SER A 489 -12.19 -11.05 34.67
C SER A 489 -12.21 -12.45 35.26
N VAL A 490 -12.52 -12.52 36.56
CA VAL A 490 -12.60 -13.79 37.30
C VAL A 490 -13.94 -14.46 36.97
N SER A 491 -13.94 -15.26 35.90
CA SER A 491 -15.10 -16.01 35.40
C SER A 491 -15.01 -17.50 35.79
N ASP A 492 -16.16 -18.16 35.97
CA ASP A 492 -16.22 -19.57 36.41
C ASP A 492 -15.58 -20.58 35.44
N GLU A 493 -15.29 -20.17 34.19
CA GLU A 493 -14.60 -21.01 33.21
C GLU A 493 -13.07 -20.95 33.33
N SER A 494 -12.47 -19.80 33.63
CA SER A 494 -11.01 -19.68 33.74
C SER A 494 -10.48 -20.45 34.96
N PHE A 495 -11.24 -20.48 36.06
CA PHE A 495 -11.02 -21.34 37.24
C PHE A 495 -10.93 -22.85 36.92
N ARG A 496 -11.56 -23.32 35.84
CA ARG A 496 -11.56 -24.74 35.45
C ARG A 496 -10.40 -25.13 34.54
N GLN A 497 -9.84 -24.17 33.79
CA GLN A 497 -8.79 -24.44 32.81
C GLN A 497 -7.38 -24.12 33.33
N GLN A 498 -7.21 -23.07 34.16
CA GLN A 498 -5.90 -22.70 34.70
C GLN A 498 -5.65 -23.26 36.11
N LYS A 499 -4.87 -24.34 36.22
CA LYS A 499 -4.37 -24.88 37.50
C LYS A 499 -3.45 -23.91 38.30
N LEU A 500 -3.11 -22.74 37.76
CA LEU A 500 -2.10 -21.83 38.31
C LEU A 500 -2.61 -20.89 39.41
N LEU A 501 -3.93 -20.71 39.57
CA LEU A 501 -4.52 -19.82 40.57
C LEU A 501 -4.72 -20.47 41.96
N VAL A 502 -4.38 -21.75 42.12
CA VAL A 502 -4.54 -22.47 43.39
C VAL A 502 -3.18 -22.73 44.04
N VAL A 503 -2.84 -21.91 45.04
CA VAL A 503 -1.66 -22.12 45.89
C VAL A 503 -1.93 -23.26 46.86
N LEU A 504 -1.69 -24.50 46.41
CA LEU A 504 -1.56 -25.67 47.28
C LEU A 504 -0.07 -25.95 47.57
N SER A 505 0.22 -26.25 48.83
CA SER A 505 1.56 -26.42 49.38
C SER A 505 2.35 -27.58 48.72
N PRO A 506 3.69 -27.49 48.64
CA PRO A 506 4.50 -28.44 47.87
C PRO A 506 4.53 -29.83 48.51
N SER A 507 4.08 -30.84 47.76
CA SER A 507 4.37 -32.26 48.00
C SER A 507 5.50 -32.74 47.08
N LEU A 508 6.32 -33.65 47.57
CA LEU A 508 7.52 -34.17 46.90
C LEU A 508 7.19 -35.07 45.68
N GLN A 509 8.06 -35.02 44.66
CA GLN A 509 8.30 -36.05 43.60
C GLN A 509 7.06 -36.41 42.72
N ASP A 510 7.07 -36.26 41.40
CA ASP A 510 8.01 -36.86 40.44
C ASP A 510 8.06 -36.11 39.10
N THR A 511 9.24 -36.06 38.46
CA THR A 511 9.42 -35.49 37.11
C THR A 511 9.52 -36.58 36.04
N ALA A 512 8.36 -37.10 35.60
CA ALA A 512 8.28 -38.06 34.50
C ALA A 512 8.01 -37.38 33.15
N ALA A 513 8.98 -37.51 32.23
CA ALA A 513 8.91 -37.36 30.77
C ALA A 513 7.88 -36.39 30.12
N THR A 514 8.40 -35.33 29.48
CA THR A 514 7.76 -34.73 28.29
C THR A 514 8.82 -34.59 27.19
N GLU A 515 8.43 -34.90 25.95
CA GLU A 515 9.35 -35.13 24.83
C GLU A 515 10.15 -33.89 24.38
N ARG A 516 11.48 -33.94 24.52
CA ARG A 516 12.37 -33.09 23.71
C ARG A 516 12.57 -33.75 22.35
N ARG A 517 11.90 -33.24 21.31
CA ARG A 517 12.17 -33.67 19.93
C ARG A 517 13.50 -33.10 19.43
N ASP A 518 14.33 -33.95 18.85
CA ASP A 518 15.67 -33.58 18.38
C ASP A 518 15.64 -32.58 17.22
N GLN A 519 16.00 -31.32 17.49
CA GLN A 519 16.50 -30.42 16.46
C GLN A 519 18.01 -30.62 16.31
N LYS A 520 18.40 -31.41 15.29
CA LYS A 520 19.80 -31.56 14.88
C LYS A 520 20.38 -30.19 14.50
N ARG A 521 21.28 -29.67 15.34
CA ARG A 521 22.11 -28.50 14.99
C ARG A 521 23.10 -28.91 13.91
N TYR A 522 22.89 -28.46 12.68
CA TYR A 522 23.94 -28.45 11.67
C TYR A 522 24.94 -27.35 12.03
N VAL A 523 26.20 -27.72 12.25
CA VAL A 523 27.29 -26.75 12.40
C VAL A 523 27.76 -26.38 11.00
N VAL A 524 27.40 -25.18 10.54
CA VAL A 524 28.03 -24.58 9.36
C VAL A 524 29.37 -24.04 9.80
N GLN A 525 30.46 -24.70 9.40
CA GLN A 525 31.78 -24.09 9.43
C GLN A 525 31.93 -23.24 8.18
N GLU A 526 31.86 -21.91 8.32
CA GLU A 526 32.15 -20.99 7.24
C GLU A 526 33.66 -21.06 6.93
N ALA A 527 34.00 -21.53 5.73
CA ALA A 527 35.37 -21.60 5.27
C ALA A 527 35.85 -20.19 4.90
N ALA A 528 36.77 -19.63 5.70
CA ALA A 528 37.38 -18.33 5.46
C ALA A 528 38.32 -18.38 4.23
N ASN A 529 37.76 -18.17 3.03
CA ASN A 529 38.52 -18.03 1.79
C ASN A 529 39.29 -16.70 1.78
N ILE A 530 40.52 -16.73 2.32
CA ILE A 530 41.50 -15.65 2.18
C ILE A 530 41.94 -15.57 0.72
N VAL A 531 41.35 -14.66 -0.04
CA VAL A 531 41.80 -14.35 -1.40
C VAL A 531 43.06 -13.51 -1.32
N HIS A 532 44.23 -14.15 -1.43
CA HIS A 532 45.48 -13.44 -1.67
C HIS A 532 45.43 -12.74 -3.04
N LYS A 533 45.36 -11.41 -3.04
CA LYS A 533 45.80 -10.63 -4.21
C LYS A 533 47.31 -10.77 -4.36
N GLN A 534 47.74 -11.30 -5.51
CA GLN A 534 49.09 -11.13 -6.04
C GLN A 534 48.95 -10.63 -7.47
N PHE A 535 49.44 -9.39 -7.69
CA PHE A 535 49.66 -8.67 -8.95
C PHE A 535 48.68 -8.94 -10.10
#